data_AF-A0AAD7Y5H7-F1
#
_entry.id   AF-A0AAD7Y5H7-F1
#
_cell.length_a   1.000
_cell.length_b   1.000
_cell.length_c   1.000
_cell.angle_alpha   90.00
_cell.angle_beta   90.00
_cell.angle_gamma   90.00
#
_symmetry.space_group_name_H-M   'P 1'
#
loop_
_entity.id
_entity.type
_entity.pdbx_description
1 polymer ?
#
loop_
_entity_poly.entity_id
_entity_poly.type
_entity_poly.pdbx_seq_one_letter_code
_entity_poly.pdbx_strand_id
1 'polypeptide(L)'
;MCAVSEFQCLEPAVKALPPAAPPPAAPAPALARLDVANGKEESGSPVSSLFGAASPAAHKSPINVLYENYSGLAFTCSFGDGSPLTDTQAPLQLSHSMRFKVVCQIKEQKFEGYGSSKKLAKLAAARSALAALEEGRAGRTDTTPAAAPQGALHQTLADHIGKLVNEKFNELMKNDLVHSKRKVLAGIVITTHNRIDDARVIAVTTGTKCVSGEHMSVSGRAVNDCHAEVAARRCLQRHLYAQLLMYANQPDPRQPLEENDLEPVEGGGYQLKASRAVHLYVSTAPCGDGRIFSPHEHHHAEPDKHPNRLARGQLRTKIESGEGTIPVKNCNNVMQTWDGVMQGERLLTMSCSDKVARWCVCGLQGALLSRLIRPVYLTSLVLGSLLHPHHMYRSVLLLN
;
A
#
# COMPACT_ATOMS: atom_id res chain seq x y z
N MET A 1 -44.74 -15.30 0.98
CA MET A 1 -44.39 -15.77 -0.39
C MET A 1 -43.08 -15.09 -0.77
N CYS A 2 -41.97 -15.78 -0.56
CA CYS A 2 -40.62 -15.28 -0.83
C CYS A 2 -40.14 -15.97 -2.10
N ALA A 3 -39.95 -15.22 -3.19
CA ALA A 3 -39.46 -15.76 -4.45
C ALA A 3 -37.95 -16.00 -4.36
N VAL A 4 -37.55 -17.26 -4.46
CA VAL A 4 -36.15 -17.69 -4.57
C VAL A 4 -35.74 -17.53 -6.03
N SER A 5 -34.78 -16.65 -6.29
CA SER A 5 -34.16 -16.49 -7.61
C SER A 5 -33.12 -17.59 -7.80
N GLU A 6 -33.46 -18.65 -8.55
CA GLU A 6 -32.51 -19.66 -9.00
C GLU A 6 -31.55 -19.06 -10.04
N PHE A 7 -30.27 -18.99 -9.70
CA PHE A 7 -29.20 -18.79 -10.68
C PHE A 7 -28.96 -20.11 -11.41
N GLN A 8 -29.54 -20.29 -12.60
CA GLN A 8 -29.16 -21.37 -13.50
C GLN A 8 -27.80 -21.06 -14.13
N CYS A 9 -26.84 -21.94 -13.88
CA CYS A 9 -25.54 -21.94 -14.52
C CYS A 9 -25.74 -22.37 -15.99
N LEU A 10 -25.44 -21.49 -16.95
CA LEU A 10 -25.46 -21.85 -18.37
C LEU A 10 -24.26 -22.74 -18.68
N GLU A 11 -24.50 -24.00 -19.06
CA GLU A 11 -23.45 -24.89 -19.55
C GLU A 11 -22.92 -24.39 -20.90
N PRO A 12 -21.60 -24.18 -21.07
CA PRO A 12 -21.05 -23.79 -22.36
C PRO A 12 -20.94 -25.01 -23.28
N ALA A 13 -21.57 -24.93 -24.45
CA ALA A 13 -21.26 -25.80 -25.58
C ALA A 13 -19.85 -25.49 -26.10
N VAL A 14 -18.84 -26.19 -25.59
CA VAL A 14 -17.45 -26.04 -26.03
C VAL A 14 -17.26 -26.76 -27.38
N LYS A 15 -17.25 -25.99 -28.47
CA LYS A 15 -16.60 -26.45 -29.72
C LYS A 15 -15.09 -26.31 -29.53
N ALA A 16 -14.37 -27.43 -29.58
CA ALA A 16 -12.92 -27.45 -29.49
C ALA A 16 -12.29 -26.67 -30.65
N LEU A 17 -11.59 -25.58 -30.34
CA LEU A 17 -10.66 -24.91 -31.25
C LEU A 17 -9.26 -25.52 -31.08
N PRO A 18 -8.49 -25.70 -32.16
CA PRO A 18 -7.14 -26.24 -32.08
C PRO A 18 -6.19 -25.28 -31.33
N PRO A 19 -5.15 -25.79 -30.66
CA PRO A 19 -4.23 -24.99 -29.86
C PRO A 19 -3.45 -23.99 -30.74
N ALA A 20 -3.39 -22.74 -30.29
CA ALA A 20 -2.57 -21.70 -30.91
C ALA A 20 -1.08 -21.96 -30.65
N ALA A 21 -0.26 -21.70 -31.66
CA ALA A 21 1.20 -21.83 -31.60
C ALA A 21 1.82 -20.86 -30.56
N PRO A 22 2.89 -21.26 -29.86
CA PRO A 22 3.56 -20.40 -28.90
C PRO A 22 4.28 -19.22 -29.58
N PRO A 23 4.33 -18.04 -28.95
CA PRO A 23 5.07 -16.90 -29.48
C PRO A 23 6.59 -17.16 -29.44
N PRO A 24 7.38 -16.54 -30.34
CA PRO A 24 8.82 -16.71 -30.37
C PRO A 24 9.51 -16.10 -29.14
N ALA A 25 10.53 -16.81 -28.64
CA ALA A 25 11.32 -16.41 -27.48
C ALA A 25 12.17 -15.17 -27.77
N ALA A 26 12.17 -14.20 -26.85
CA ALA A 26 13.06 -13.05 -26.88
C ALA A 26 14.50 -13.46 -26.48
N PRO A 27 15.55 -12.85 -27.06
CA PRO A 27 16.93 -13.22 -26.77
C PRO A 27 17.35 -12.74 -25.37
N ALA A 28 18.08 -13.60 -24.65
CA ALA A 28 18.66 -13.29 -23.35
C ALA A 28 19.92 -12.42 -23.50
N PRO A 29 20.15 -11.42 -22.63
CA PRO A 29 21.39 -10.64 -22.64
C PRO A 29 22.54 -11.41 -22.00
N ALA A 30 23.75 -11.24 -22.55
CA ALA A 30 24.97 -11.93 -22.15
C ALA A 30 25.50 -11.46 -20.77
N LEU A 31 25.80 -12.42 -19.90
CA LEU A 31 26.43 -12.22 -18.59
C LEU A 31 27.96 -12.18 -18.72
N ALA A 32 28.57 -11.05 -18.34
CA ALA A 32 30.01 -10.96 -18.12
C ALA A 32 30.36 -11.52 -16.72
N ARG A 33 31.25 -12.51 -16.67
CA ARG A 33 31.81 -13.08 -15.43
C ARG A 33 32.87 -12.12 -14.85
N LEU A 34 32.79 -11.84 -13.56
CA LEU A 34 33.87 -11.23 -12.79
C LEU A 34 34.32 -12.23 -11.71
N ASP A 35 35.59 -12.58 -11.76
CA ASP A 35 36.27 -13.49 -10.83
C ASP A 35 36.40 -12.89 -9.44
N VAL A 36 36.17 -13.72 -8.41
CA VAL A 36 36.32 -13.35 -6.99
C VAL A 36 37.70 -13.82 -6.51
N ALA A 37 38.57 -12.86 -6.16
CA ALA A 37 39.82 -13.14 -5.47
C ALA A 37 39.60 -13.24 -3.95
N ASN A 38 40.07 -14.35 -3.38
CA ASN A 38 40.07 -14.67 -1.95
C ASN A 38 41.12 -13.84 -1.21
N GLY A 39 40.74 -13.19 -0.11
CA GLY A 39 41.65 -12.59 0.87
C GLY A 39 41.17 -12.89 2.28
N LYS A 40 41.93 -13.74 3.00
CA LYS A 40 41.83 -13.96 4.45
C LYS A 40 42.43 -12.75 5.16
N GLU A 41 41.81 -12.28 6.24
CA GLU A 41 42.56 -11.66 7.33
C GLU A 41 41.81 -11.71 8.67
N GLU A 42 42.61 -11.67 9.73
CA GLU A 42 42.39 -12.22 11.06
C GLU A 42 41.80 -11.23 12.08
N SER A 43 41.49 -11.81 13.23
CA SER A 43 40.94 -11.26 14.47
C SER A 43 41.54 -9.95 15.00
N GLY A 44 40.67 -9.13 15.61
CA GLY A 44 41.08 -8.08 16.55
C GLY A 44 39.90 -7.30 17.10
N SER A 45 39.29 -7.76 18.20
CA SER A 45 38.33 -6.97 18.98
C SER A 45 39.06 -5.89 19.80
N PRO A 46 38.47 -4.69 19.91
CA PRO A 46 38.43 -4.07 21.23
C PRO A 46 37.02 -3.61 21.61
N VAL A 47 36.65 -4.02 22.81
CA VAL A 47 35.54 -3.49 23.61
C VAL A 47 35.88 -2.05 23.97
N SER A 48 35.09 -1.06 23.57
CA SER A 48 35.12 0.27 24.21
C SER A 48 33.85 1.11 24.01
N SER A 49 33.42 1.68 25.14
CA SER A 49 32.56 2.86 25.35
C SER A 49 31.11 2.86 24.85
N LEU A 50 30.23 2.43 25.76
CA LEU A 50 28.97 3.13 26.02
C LEU A 50 29.27 4.63 26.29
N PHE A 51 28.59 5.52 25.57
CA PHE A 51 28.62 6.99 25.66
C PHE A 51 29.85 7.71 25.10
N GLY A 52 29.62 8.45 24.00
CA GLY A 52 30.32 9.69 23.69
C GLY A 52 30.75 9.88 22.24
N ALA A 53 29.97 10.67 21.47
CA ALA A 53 30.41 11.94 20.87
C ALA A 53 29.42 12.37 19.76
N ALA A 54 28.81 13.53 19.94
CA ALA A 54 27.95 14.19 18.95
C ALA A 54 28.78 15.15 18.08
N SER A 55 28.62 15.09 16.75
CA SER A 55 28.62 16.22 15.78
C SER A 55 28.58 15.71 14.31
N PRO A 56 28.27 16.52 13.26
CA PRO A 56 27.53 17.79 13.16
C PRO A 56 26.35 17.71 12.14
N ALA A 57 25.58 18.81 12.05
CA ALA A 57 24.40 19.06 11.19
C ALA A 57 23.07 18.45 11.70
N ALA A 58 22.66 18.85 12.91
CA ALA A 58 21.29 18.71 13.34
C ALA A 58 20.38 19.58 12.45
N HIS A 59 19.65 18.95 11.51
CA HIS A 59 18.51 19.60 10.88
C HIS A 59 17.59 20.11 12.00
N LYS A 60 17.40 21.44 12.07
CA LYS A 60 16.49 22.05 13.05
C LYS A 60 15.11 21.39 12.92
N SER A 61 14.49 21.05 14.05
CA SER A 61 13.15 20.47 14.06
C SER A 61 12.18 21.36 13.28
N PRO A 62 11.31 20.81 12.40
CA PRO A 62 10.28 21.56 11.68
C PRO A 62 9.45 22.49 12.58
N ILE A 63 9.19 22.05 13.81
CA ILE A 63 8.44 22.83 14.81
C ILE A 63 9.23 24.09 15.21
N ASN A 64 10.54 23.95 15.43
CA ASN A 64 11.39 25.07 15.85
C ASN A 64 11.53 26.08 14.71
N VAL A 65 11.68 25.62 13.46
CA VAL A 65 11.73 26.49 12.28
C VAL A 65 10.46 27.34 12.18
N LEU A 66 9.29 26.77 12.46
CA LEU A 66 8.04 27.54 12.47
C LEU A 66 7.97 28.54 13.62
N TYR A 67 8.40 28.17 14.83
CA TYR A 67 8.43 29.10 15.96
C TYR A 67 9.39 30.27 15.74
N GLU A 68 10.54 30.04 15.11
CA GLU A 68 11.51 31.08 14.75
C GLU A 68 10.91 32.05 13.71
N ASN A 69 10.19 31.54 12.71
CA ASN A 69 9.64 32.36 11.62
C ASN A 69 8.30 33.03 11.95
N TYR A 70 7.56 32.52 12.93
CA TYR A 70 6.21 32.98 13.29
C TYR A 70 6.06 33.08 14.81
N SER A 71 6.58 34.16 15.39
CA SER A 71 6.43 34.49 16.80
C SER A 71 4.94 34.69 17.14
N GLY A 72 4.35 33.74 17.85
CA GLY A 72 2.91 33.73 18.18
C GLY A 72 2.13 32.54 17.61
N LEU A 73 2.77 31.67 16.82
CA LEU A 73 2.14 30.45 16.31
C LEU A 73 1.69 29.52 17.45
N ALA A 74 0.40 29.21 17.49
CA ALA A 74 -0.16 28.22 18.41
C ALA A 74 -0.45 26.90 17.68
N PHE A 75 -0.17 25.79 18.37
CA PHE A 75 -0.58 24.46 17.95
C PHE A 75 -1.68 23.96 18.88
N THR A 76 -2.89 23.81 18.36
CA THR A 76 -4.05 23.32 19.10
C THR A 76 -4.15 21.81 18.89
N CYS A 77 -4.21 21.05 19.99
CA CYS A 77 -4.30 19.59 19.95
C CYS A 77 -5.69 19.12 20.36
N SER A 78 -6.25 18.21 19.57
CA SER A 78 -7.51 17.51 19.82
C SER A 78 -7.29 15.99 19.69
N PHE A 79 -8.31 15.20 20.00
CA PHE A 79 -8.38 13.82 19.55
C PHE A 79 -8.51 13.74 18.02
N GLY A 80 -8.30 12.56 17.45
CA GLY A 80 -8.17 12.33 16.01
C GLY A 80 -9.46 12.56 15.23
N ASP A 81 -10.61 12.49 15.91
CA ASP A 81 -11.93 12.86 15.40
C ASP A 81 -12.23 14.37 15.51
N GLY A 82 -11.34 15.14 16.15
CA GLY A 82 -11.50 16.57 16.40
C GLY A 82 -12.06 16.91 17.78
N SER A 83 -12.44 15.93 18.62
CA SER A 83 -12.98 16.21 19.95
C SER A 83 -11.94 16.83 20.90
N PRO A 84 -12.34 17.76 21.80
CA PRO A 84 -11.42 18.42 22.72
C PRO A 84 -10.75 17.46 23.70
N LEU A 85 -9.49 17.75 24.08
CA LEU A 85 -8.77 16.97 25.10
C LEU A 85 -9.27 17.23 26.54
N THR A 86 -10.25 18.12 26.73
CA THR A 86 -10.84 18.46 28.03
C THR A 86 -11.88 17.45 28.51
N ASP A 87 -12.36 16.59 27.63
CA ASP A 87 -13.26 15.50 28.01
C ASP A 87 -12.49 14.48 28.84
N THR A 88 -12.95 14.23 30.07
CA THR A 88 -12.33 13.34 31.06
C THR A 88 -12.29 11.87 30.62
N GLN A 89 -12.96 11.54 29.52
CA GLN A 89 -12.90 10.26 28.84
C GLN A 89 -12.58 10.50 27.36
N ALA A 90 -11.50 9.89 26.85
CA ALA A 90 -11.33 9.78 25.40
C ALA A 90 -12.57 9.08 24.84
N PRO A 91 -13.16 9.56 23.72
CA PRO A 91 -14.34 8.91 23.13
C PRO A 91 -14.10 7.39 23.01
N LEU A 92 -15.04 6.57 23.48
CA LEU A 92 -14.93 5.10 23.54
C LEU A 92 -14.45 4.48 22.21
N GLN A 93 -14.78 5.14 21.11
CA GLN A 93 -14.44 4.85 19.72
C GLN A 93 -12.94 4.98 19.37
N LEU A 94 -12.16 5.70 20.17
CA LEU A 94 -10.74 6.00 19.93
C LEU A 94 -9.77 5.14 20.74
N SER A 95 -10.24 4.40 21.75
CA SER A 95 -9.37 3.69 22.71
C SER A 95 -8.34 2.73 22.07
N HIS A 96 -8.64 2.16 20.91
CA HIS A 96 -7.76 1.22 20.21
C HIS A 96 -6.99 1.82 19.01
N SER A 97 -7.30 3.07 18.63
CA SER A 97 -6.68 3.79 17.51
C SER A 97 -6.52 5.28 17.88
N MET A 98 -6.04 5.57 19.10
CA MET A 98 -5.86 6.96 19.54
C MET A 98 -4.86 7.65 18.61
N ARG A 99 -5.39 8.54 17.78
CA ARG A 99 -4.61 9.49 17.01
C ARG A 99 -4.90 10.85 17.60
N PHE A 100 -3.87 11.66 17.80
CA PHE A 100 -4.00 13.07 18.09
C PHE A 100 -4.07 13.82 16.78
N LYS A 101 -4.95 14.81 16.70
CA LYS A 101 -4.96 15.80 15.62
C LYS A 101 -4.37 17.08 16.20
N VAL A 102 -3.41 17.66 15.50
CA VAL A 102 -2.86 18.97 15.84
C VAL A 102 -3.10 19.90 14.67
N VAL A 103 -3.56 21.09 14.97
CA VAL A 103 -3.83 22.15 14.01
C VAL A 103 -2.97 23.35 14.35
N CYS A 104 -2.37 23.97 13.35
CA CYS A 104 -1.83 25.31 13.47
C CYS A 104 -2.34 26.19 12.32
N GLN A 105 -2.38 27.50 12.56
CA GLN A 105 -2.79 28.48 11.56
C GLN A 105 -1.65 29.46 11.34
N ILE A 106 -1.25 29.63 10.07
CA ILE A 106 -0.24 30.59 9.66
C ILE A 106 -0.88 31.47 8.58
N LYS A 107 -1.00 32.78 8.86
CA LYS A 107 -1.78 33.70 8.03
C LYS A 107 -3.24 33.22 7.92
N GLU A 108 -3.77 33.12 6.71
CA GLU A 108 -5.13 32.59 6.43
C GLU A 108 -5.17 31.09 6.15
N GLN A 109 -4.03 30.38 6.23
CA GLN A 109 -3.96 28.95 5.95
C GLN A 109 -3.91 28.13 7.23
N LYS A 110 -4.73 27.08 7.26
CA LYS A 110 -4.82 26.12 8.36
C LYS A 110 -4.12 24.83 7.96
N PHE A 111 -3.19 24.39 8.80
CA PHE A 111 -2.42 23.17 8.62
C PHE A 111 -2.76 22.16 9.69
N GLU A 112 -2.93 20.91 9.29
CA GLU A 112 -3.36 19.84 10.18
C GLU A 112 -2.38 18.67 10.12
N GLY A 113 -2.15 18.02 11.26
CA GLY A 113 -1.27 16.88 11.39
C GLY A 113 -1.84 15.83 12.33
N TYR A 114 -1.64 14.56 11.98
CA TYR A 114 -2.13 13.42 12.76
C TYR A 114 -0.97 12.57 13.25
N GLY A 115 -1.07 12.01 14.46
CA GLY A 115 -0.04 11.12 14.99
C GLY A 115 -0.50 10.30 16.19
N SER A 116 0.20 9.21 16.51
CA SER A 116 -0.07 8.39 17.70
C SER A 116 0.31 9.06 19.02
N SER A 117 1.01 10.20 18.96
CA SER A 117 1.30 11.05 20.10
C SER A 117 1.10 12.52 19.73
N LYS A 118 0.83 13.36 20.73
CA LYS A 118 0.74 14.82 20.56
C LYS A 118 1.98 15.39 19.86
N LYS A 119 3.17 14.87 20.20
CA LYS A 119 4.45 15.25 19.60
C LYS A 119 4.51 14.92 18.11
N LEU A 120 4.13 13.70 17.72
CA LEU A 120 4.14 13.28 16.31
C LEU A 120 3.09 14.02 15.47
N ALA A 121 1.90 14.25 16.04
CA ALA A 121 0.86 15.04 15.38
C ALA A 121 1.31 16.49 15.13
N LYS A 122 1.93 17.12 16.15
CA LYS A 122 2.51 18.46 16.04
C LYS A 122 3.62 18.53 14.99
N LEU A 123 4.50 17.54 14.96
CA LEU A 123 5.57 17.44 13.97
C LEU A 123 5.01 17.27 12.55
N ALA A 124 3.94 16.49 12.37
CA ALA A 124 3.26 16.34 11.09
C ALA A 124 2.60 17.66 10.61
N ALA A 125 1.90 18.36 11.50
CA ALA A 125 1.30 19.66 11.19
C ALA A 125 2.38 20.68 10.80
N ALA A 126 3.50 20.69 11.52
CA ALA A 126 4.63 21.57 11.23
C ALA A 126 5.27 21.29 9.86
N ARG A 127 5.42 20.02 9.49
CA ARG A 127 5.95 19.65 8.16
C ARG A 127 5.01 20.07 7.03
N SER A 128 3.70 19.84 7.20
CA SER A 128 2.68 20.27 6.23
C SER A 128 2.72 21.79 6.01
N ALA A 129 2.82 22.56 7.11
CA ALA A 129 2.94 24.01 7.04
C ALA A 129 4.21 24.48 6.32
N LEU A 130 5.38 23.89 6.62
CA LEU A 130 6.63 24.28 5.96
C LEU A 130 6.62 23.95 4.46
N ALA A 131 6.12 22.77 4.08
CA ALA A 131 6.04 22.37 2.66
C ALA A 131 5.19 23.36 1.84
N ALA A 132 4.03 23.77 2.35
CA ALA A 132 3.18 24.74 1.67
C ALA A 132 3.82 26.14 1.58
N LEU A 133 4.60 26.54 2.59
CA LEU A 133 5.33 27.81 2.59
C LEU A 133 6.52 27.80 1.61
N GLU A 134 7.15 26.64 1.42
CA GLU A 134 8.23 26.43 0.44
C GLU A 134 7.68 26.44 -1.00
N GLU A 135 6.57 25.75 -1.26
CA GLU A 135 5.87 25.80 -2.55
C GLU A 135 5.45 27.24 -2.91
N GLY A 136 4.93 28.00 -1.95
CA GLY A 136 4.61 29.42 -2.13
C GLY A 136 5.81 30.35 -2.36
N ARG A 137 7.03 29.92 -1.97
CA ARG A 137 8.28 30.64 -2.25
C ARG A 137 8.90 30.26 -3.59
N ALA A 138 8.79 28.99 -3.99
CA ALA A 138 9.28 28.48 -5.27
C ALA A 138 8.58 29.14 -6.47
N GLY A 139 7.36 29.65 -6.29
CA GLY A 139 6.70 30.50 -7.28
C GLY A 139 7.33 31.89 -7.50
N ARG A 140 8.41 32.25 -6.79
CA ARG A 140 9.10 33.56 -6.89
C ARG A 140 10.60 33.47 -7.23
N THR A 141 11.17 32.27 -7.40
CA THR A 141 12.59 32.11 -7.74
C THR A 141 12.80 30.93 -8.69
N ASP A 142 13.39 31.17 -9.87
CA ASP A 142 13.85 30.21 -10.90
C ASP A 142 15.00 29.30 -10.41
N THR A 143 14.87 28.71 -9.24
CA THR A 143 15.78 27.66 -8.76
C THR A 143 15.04 26.34 -8.83
N THR A 144 15.31 25.58 -9.89
CA THR A 144 14.88 24.19 -10.06
C THR A 144 15.13 23.40 -8.78
N PRO A 145 14.09 22.92 -8.08
CA PRO A 145 14.26 22.02 -6.96
C PRO A 145 15.00 20.77 -7.45
N ALA A 146 15.89 20.22 -6.63
CA ALA A 146 16.52 18.93 -6.89
C ALA A 146 15.42 17.93 -7.31
N ALA A 147 15.52 17.44 -8.55
CA ALA A 147 14.45 16.69 -9.18
C ALA A 147 14.02 15.53 -8.27
N ALA A 148 12.75 15.54 -7.85
CA ALA A 148 12.15 14.37 -7.23
C ALA A 148 12.43 13.17 -8.14
N PRO A 149 12.76 11.98 -7.58
CA PRO A 149 13.03 10.81 -8.40
C PRO A 149 11.87 10.62 -9.39
N GLN A 150 12.20 10.52 -10.68
CA GLN A 150 11.23 10.42 -11.76
C GLN A 150 10.19 9.34 -11.40
N GLY A 151 8.93 9.74 -11.22
CA GLY A 151 7.83 8.83 -10.86
C GLY A 151 7.37 8.83 -9.40
N ALA A 152 7.94 9.64 -8.51
CA ALA A 152 7.41 9.79 -7.15
C ALA A 152 6.11 10.61 -7.14
N LEU A 153 5.07 10.09 -6.47
CA LEU A 153 3.82 10.80 -6.24
C LEU A 153 4.09 12.05 -5.38
N HIS A 154 3.46 13.18 -5.72
CA HIS A 154 3.57 14.39 -4.93
C HIS A 154 3.10 14.13 -3.49
N GLN A 155 3.87 14.59 -2.49
CA GLN A 155 3.60 14.28 -1.09
C GLN A 155 2.21 14.76 -0.64
N THR A 156 1.76 15.92 -1.12
CA THR A 156 0.41 16.43 -0.79
C THR A 156 -0.69 15.51 -1.30
N LEU A 157 -0.52 14.90 -2.48
CA LEU A 157 -1.47 13.93 -3.03
C LEU A 157 -1.42 12.62 -2.24
N ALA A 158 -0.23 12.15 -1.83
CA ALA A 158 -0.09 10.98 -0.96
C ALA A 158 -0.81 11.17 0.39
N ASP A 159 -0.62 12.33 1.01
CA ASP A 159 -1.29 12.71 2.26
C ASP A 159 -2.80 12.79 2.07
N HIS A 160 -3.26 13.36 0.95
CA HIS A 160 -4.67 13.45 0.60
C HIS A 160 -5.32 12.08 0.41
N ILE A 161 -4.68 11.17 -0.33
CA ILE A 161 -5.14 9.78 -0.50
C ILE A 161 -5.28 9.08 0.86
N GLY A 162 -4.27 9.22 1.72
CA GLY A 162 -4.32 8.67 3.07
C GLY A 162 -5.46 9.27 3.89
N LYS A 163 -5.67 10.58 3.81
CA LYS A 163 -6.77 11.29 4.48
C LYS A 163 -8.14 10.76 4.03
N LEU A 164 -8.40 10.71 2.72
CA LEU A 164 -9.66 10.23 2.16
C LEU A 164 -10.03 8.82 2.64
N VAL A 165 -9.08 7.89 2.65
CA VAL A 165 -9.34 6.51 3.11
C VAL A 165 -9.65 6.46 4.61
N ASN A 166 -8.96 7.26 5.43
CA ASN A 166 -9.22 7.32 6.87
C ASN A 166 -10.57 7.99 7.16
N GLU A 167 -10.91 9.08 6.47
CA GLU A 167 -12.19 9.77 6.61
C GLU A 167 -13.34 8.87 6.20
N LYS A 168 -13.23 8.18 5.05
CA LYS A 168 -14.27 7.24 4.61
C LYS A 168 -14.43 6.07 5.56
N PHE A 169 -13.35 5.56 6.14
CA PHE A 169 -13.44 4.54 7.19
C PHE A 169 -14.20 5.05 8.42
N ASN A 170 -13.84 6.24 8.92
CA ASN A 170 -14.48 6.83 10.10
C ASN A 170 -15.97 7.12 9.85
N GLU A 171 -16.32 7.59 8.65
CA GLU A 171 -17.71 7.79 8.23
C GLU A 171 -18.51 6.48 8.30
N LEU A 172 -17.98 5.39 7.70
CA LEU A 172 -18.64 4.09 7.70
C LEU A 172 -18.77 3.49 9.10
N MET A 173 -17.81 3.75 9.98
CA MET A 173 -17.74 3.17 11.32
C MET A 173 -18.29 4.08 12.43
N LYS A 174 -18.90 5.22 12.09
CA LYS A 174 -19.31 6.28 13.03
C LYS A 174 -20.17 5.76 14.20
N ASN A 175 -20.92 4.70 14.01
CA ASN A 175 -21.75 4.08 15.05
C ASN A 175 -21.44 2.60 15.29
N ASP A 176 -20.31 2.10 14.78
CA ASP A 176 -19.92 0.69 14.87
C ASP A 176 -18.61 0.52 15.65
N LEU A 177 -18.73 0.51 16.97
CA LEU A 177 -17.58 0.37 17.87
C LEU A 177 -16.88 -0.98 17.74
N VAL A 178 -17.58 -2.03 17.31
CA VAL A 178 -17.02 -3.37 17.18
C VAL A 178 -16.09 -3.42 15.97
N HIS A 179 -16.55 -2.97 14.81
CA HIS A 179 -15.80 -3.04 13.56
C HIS A 179 -14.86 -1.84 13.34
N SER A 180 -15.01 -0.76 14.11
CA SER A 180 -14.04 0.35 14.13
C SER A 180 -12.65 -0.06 14.63
N LYS A 181 -12.55 -1.15 15.42
CA LYS A 181 -11.28 -1.67 15.93
C LYS A 181 -10.50 -2.35 14.81
N ARG A 182 -9.32 -1.80 14.49
CA ARG A 182 -8.48 -2.33 13.42
C ARG A 182 -7.00 -2.14 13.70
N LYS A 183 -6.18 -3.03 13.14
CA LYS A 183 -4.71 -2.92 13.16
C LYS A 183 -4.17 -2.32 11.86
N VAL A 184 -4.63 -2.85 10.73
CA VAL A 184 -4.27 -2.37 9.39
C VAL A 184 -5.52 -1.91 8.65
N LEU A 185 -5.41 -0.74 8.01
CA LEU A 185 -6.39 -0.14 7.12
C LEU A 185 -5.77 -0.04 5.73
N ALA A 186 -6.50 -0.39 4.69
CA ALA A 186 -6.11 -0.18 3.32
C ALA A 186 -7.28 0.35 2.49
N GLY A 187 -6.97 1.01 1.38
CA GLY A 187 -7.99 1.51 0.46
C GLY A 187 -7.46 1.69 -0.94
N ILE A 188 -8.38 1.70 -1.89
CA ILE A 188 -8.12 2.04 -3.29
C ILE A 188 -8.74 3.39 -3.56
N VAL A 189 -7.95 4.31 -4.11
CA VAL A 189 -8.39 5.62 -4.58
C VAL A 189 -8.10 5.71 -6.07
N ILE A 190 -9.05 6.21 -6.85
CA ILE A 190 -8.83 6.57 -8.25
C ILE A 190 -8.82 8.10 -8.33
N THR A 191 -7.80 8.66 -8.97
CA THR A 191 -7.77 10.09 -9.31
C THR A 191 -7.97 10.28 -10.81
N THR A 192 -8.43 11.46 -11.18
CA THR A 192 -8.46 11.91 -12.57
C THR A 192 -7.34 12.94 -12.78
N HIS A 193 -6.47 12.71 -13.76
CA HIS A 193 -5.30 13.53 -14.06
C HIS A 193 -4.39 13.79 -12.85
N ASN A 194 -4.32 12.86 -11.88
CA ASN A 194 -3.61 13.02 -10.60
C ASN A 194 -4.02 14.28 -9.82
N ARG A 195 -5.25 14.77 -10.00
CA ARG A 195 -5.76 15.94 -9.27
C ARG A 195 -6.34 15.51 -7.93
N ILE A 196 -6.07 16.32 -6.91
CA ILE A 196 -6.56 16.12 -5.54
C ILE A 196 -8.08 16.18 -5.49
N ASP A 197 -8.69 17.15 -6.15
CA ASP A 197 -10.14 17.41 -6.07
C ASP A 197 -10.99 16.31 -6.72
N ASP A 198 -10.41 15.56 -7.66
CA ASP A 198 -11.07 14.48 -8.39
C ASP A 198 -10.77 13.09 -7.79
N ALA A 199 -10.15 13.03 -6.61
CA ALA A 199 -9.79 11.80 -5.95
C ALA A 199 -11.02 11.10 -5.33
N ARG A 200 -11.32 9.88 -5.78
CA ARG A 200 -12.47 9.09 -5.32
C ARG A 200 -12.04 7.79 -4.65
N VAL A 201 -12.55 7.57 -3.44
CA VAL A 201 -12.37 6.30 -2.72
C VAL A 201 -13.23 5.22 -3.36
N ILE A 202 -12.59 4.16 -3.85
CA ILE A 202 -13.23 2.99 -4.46
C ILE A 202 -13.47 1.89 -3.42
N ALA A 203 -12.51 1.72 -2.51
CA ALA A 203 -12.55 0.67 -1.51
C ALA A 203 -11.92 1.12 -0.20
N VAL A 204 -12.49 0.65 0.90
CA VAL A 204 -11.94 0.74 2.26
C VAL A 204 -12.03 -0.63 2.89
N THR A 205 -10.93 -1.10 3.48
CA THR A 205 -10.82 -2.46 4.01
C THR A 205 -9.90 -2.50 5.22
N THR A 206 -10.13 -3.47 6.11
CA THR A 206 -9.26 -3.75 7.26
C THR A 206 -8.95 -5.24 7.34
N GLY A 207 -7.91 -5.61 8.08
CA GLY A 207 -7.62 -7.00 8.41
C GLY A 207 -6.14 -7.36 8.37
N THR A 208 -5.77 -8.41 9.11
CA THR A 208 -4.39 -8.87 9.32
C THR A 208 -4.26 -10.40 9.38
N LYS A 209 -5.31 -11.13 9.02
CA LYS A 209 -5.37 -12.59 9.16
C LYS A 209 -5.75 -13.26 7.84
N CYS A 210 -5.45 -14.55 7.77
CA CYS A 210 -5.84 -15.46 6.70
C CYS A 210 -6.82 -16.50 7.25
N VAL A 211 -7.48 -17.22 6.34
CA VAL A 211 -8.26 -18.42 6.71
C VAL A 211 -7.33 -19.47 7.32
N SER A 212 -7.84 -20.29 8.24
CA SER A 212 -7.16 -21.51 8.67
C SER A 212 -7.37 -22.63 7.63
N GLY A 213 -6.48 -23.64 7.65
CA GLY A 213 -6.58 -24.79 6.76
C GLY A 213 -7.98 -25.41 6.77
N GLU A 214 -8.48 -25.76 7.97
CA GLU A 214 -9.80 -26.38 8.23
C GLU A 214 -11.02 -25.59 7.71
N HIS A 215 -10.87 -24.29 7.42
CA HIS A 215 -11.94 -23.42 6.96
C HIS A 215 -11.81 -23.04 5.47
N MET A 216 -10.89 -23.67 4.75
CA MET A 216 -10.82 -23.54 3.30
C MET A 216 -12.09 -24.07 2.62
N SER A 217 -12.39 -23.54 1.43
CA SER A 217 -13.57 -23.95 0.66
C SER A 217 -13.19 -24.46 -0.73
N VAL A 218 -13.58 -25.70 -1.04
CA VAL A 218 -13.49 -26.27 -2.40
C VAL A 218 -14.44 -25.59 -3.39
N SER A 219 -15.52 -25.00 -2.90
CA SER A 219 -16.53 -24.29 -3.69
C SER A 219 -16.27 -22.79 -3.85
N GLY A 220 -15.11 -22.30 -3.39
CA GLY A 220 -14.76 -20.87 -3.49
C GLY A 220 -15.59 -19.93 -2.60
N ARG A 221 -16.20 -20.44 -1.52
CA ARG A 221 -17.04 -19.65 -0.58
C ARG A 221 -16.26 -19.02 0.58
N ALA A 222 -14.98 -19.33 0.73
CA ALA A 222 -14.10 -18.77 1.76
C ALA A 222 -13.09 -17.78 1.15
N VAL A 223 -12.75 -16.73 1.91
CA VAL A 223 -11.70 -15.79 1.52
C VAL A 223 -10.39 -16.22 2.18
N ASN A 224 -9.45 -16.70 1.37
CA ASN A 224 -8.20 -17.26 1.90
C ASN A 224 -7.32 -16.22 2.62
N ASP A 225 -7.34 -14.97 2.15
CA ASP A 225 -6.49 -13.90 2.70
C ASP A 225 -7.29 -12.62 2.89
N CYS A 226 -7.43 -12.23 4.15
CA CYS A 226 -8.17 -11.05 4.60
C CYS A 226 -7.24 -9.94 5.08
N HIS A 227 -5.97 -9.91 4.69
CA HIS A 227 -5.17 -8.70 4.87
C HIS A 227 -5.80 -7.55 4.10
N ALA A 228 -5.83 -6.36 4.72
CA ALA A 228 -6.51 -5.20 4.22
C ALA A 228 -6.16 -4.91 2.74
N GLU A 229 -4.88 -4.85 2.39
CA GLU A 229 -4.41 -4.56 1.03
C GLU A 229 -4.84 -5.62 -0.01
N VAL A 230 -5.00 -6.89 0.41
CA VAL A 230 -5.50 -7.97 -0.45
C VAL A 230 -7.01 -7.84 -0.66
N ALA A 231 -7.75 -7.56 0.43
CA ALA A 231 -9.17 -7.28 0.36
C ALA A 231 -9.47 -6.03 -0.50
N ALA A 232 -8.65 -4.98 -0.39
CA ALA A 232 -8.76 -3.75 -1.17
C ALA A 232 -8.67 -4.04 -2.68
N ARG A 233 -7.71 -4.88 -3.10
CA ARG A 233 -7.62 -5.36 -4.49
C ARG A 233 -8.89 -6.12 -4.92
N ARG A 234 -9.44 -6.99 -4.08
CA ARG A 234 -10.69 -7.72 -4.40
C ARG A 234 -11.88 -6.77 -4.59
N CYS A 235 -11.97 -5.72 -3.77
CA CYS A 235 -12.97 -4.67 -3.94
C CYS A 235 -12.77 -3.88 -5.25
N LEU A 236 -11.52 -3.59 -5.64
CA LEU A 236 -11.24 -3.00 -6.96
C LEU A 236 -11.70 -3.92 -8.09
N GLN A 237 -11.49 -5.23 -8.00
CA GLN A 237 -12.01 -6.17 -9.02
C GLN A 237 -13.54 -6.12 -9.12
N ARG A 238 -14.25 -6.01 -7.99
CA ARG A 238 -15.72 -5.80 -8.00
C ARG A 238 -16.10 -4.48 -8.66
N HIS A 239 -15.35 -3.40 -8.40
CA HIS A 239 -15.55 -2.12 -9.07
C HIS A 239 -15.36 -2.23 -10.58
N LEU A 240 -14.30 -2.90 -11.05
CA LEU A 240 -14.04 -3.12 -12.48
C LEU A 240 -15.16 -3.93 -13.15
N TYR A 241 -15.70 -4.95 -12.48
CA TYR A 241 -16.89 -5.65 -12.99
C TYR A 241 -18.11 -4.73 -13.06
N ALA A 242 -18.32 -3.84 -12.09
CA ALA A 242 -19.40 -2.85 -12.15
C ALA A 242 -19.24 -1.89 -13.33
N GLN A 243 -18.00 -1.45 -13.62
CA GLN A 243 -17.70 -0.63 -14.80
C GLN A 243 -18.01 -1.37 -16.11
N LEU A 244 -17.70 -2.66 -16.20
CA LEU A 244 -18.05 -3.49 -17.36
C LEU A 244 -19.55 -3.73 -17.49
N LEU A 245 -20.25 -3.88 -16.36
CA LEU A 245 -21.71 -4.03 -16.35
C LEU A 245 -22.42 -2.79 -16.88
N MET A 246 -21.87 -1.59 -16.66
CA MET A 246 -22.38 -0.37 -17.29
C MET A 246 -22.35 -0.48 -18.82
N TYR A 247 -21.21 -0.91 -19.40
CA TYR A 247 -21.11 -1.13 -20.85
C TYR A 247 -22.03 -2.25 -21.35
N ALA A 248 -22.16 -3.34 -20.60
CA ALA A 248 -23.04 -4.45 -20.97
C ALA A 248 -24.53 -4.04 -21.03
N ASN A 249 -24.93 -3.03 -20.27
CA ASN A 249 -26.28 -2.49 -20.25
C ASN A 249 -26.50 -1.36 -21.27
N GLN A 250 -25.47 -0.90 -21.98
CA GLN A 250 -25.63 0.10 -23.02
C GLN A 250 -26.16 -0.51 -24.32
N PRO A 251 -26.93 0.27 -25.12
CA PRO A 251 -27.34 -0.16 -26.45
C PRO A 251 -26.15 -0.50 -27.37
N ASP A 252 -25.06 0.27 -27.27
CA ASP A 252 -23.82 0.03 -27.98
C ASP A 252 -22.63 0.03 -27.01
N PRO A 253 -22.09 -1.16 -26.64
CA PRO A 253 -20.97 -1.28 -25.69
C PRO A 253 -19.63 -0.75 -26.25
N ARG A 254 -19.58 -0.34 -27.52
CA ARG A 254 -18.40 0.26 -28.14
C ARG A 254 -18.36 1.78 -27.97
N GLN A 255 -19.43 2.41 -27.52
CA GLN A 255 -19.46 3.85 -27.32
C GLN A 255 -18.91 4.19 -25.93
N PRO A 256 -17.93 5.11 -25.83
CA PRO A 256 -17.31 5.46 -24.56
C PRO A 256 -18.33 6.13 -23.63
N LEU A 257 -18.24 5.79 -22.34
CA LEU A 257 -19.01 6.41 -21.27
C LEU A 257 -18.12 7.39 -20.50
N GLU A 258 -18.51 8.65 -20.38
CA GLU A 258 -17.70 9.69 -19.71
C GLU A 258 -17.44 9.37 -18.23
N GLU A 259 -18.46 8.97 -17.48
CA GLU A 259 -18.38 8.67 -16.05
C GLU A 259 -17.67 7.35 -15.73
N ASN A 260 -17.46 6.49 -16.73
CA ASN A 260 -16.82 5.20 -16.55
C ASN A 260 -15.29 5.35 -16.38
N ASP A 261 -14.67 4.49 -15.58
CA ASP A 261 -13.21 4.46 -15.43
C ASP A 261 -12.52 3.68 -16.55
N LEU A 262 -13.27 2.85 -17.27
CA LEU A 262 -12.83 2.08 -18.43
C LEU A 262 -13.30 2.72 -19.74
N GLU A 263 -12.57 2.43 -20.81
CA GLU A 263 -12.92 2.79 -22.18
C GLU A 263 -12.78 1.58 -23.12
N PRO A 264 -13.62 1.46 -24.16
CA PRO A 264 -13.48 0.41 -25.17
C PRO A 264 -12.18 0.59 -25.95
N VAL A 265 -11.57 -0.53 -26.35
CA VAL A 265 -10.33 -0.53 -27.13
C VAL A 265 -10.62 -0.95 -28.55
N GLU A 266 -9.99 -0.26 -29.52
CA GLU A 266 -10.04 -0.68 -30.92
C GLU A 266 -9.47 -2.10 -31.08
N GLY A 267 -10.22 -2.99 -31.74
CA GLY A 267 -9.89 -4.42 -31.80
C GLY A 267 -10.42 -5.26 -30.64
N GLY A 268 -11.13 -4.65 -29.68
CA GLY A 268 -11.94 -5.34 -28.67
C GLY A 268 -11.38 -5.33 -27.25
N GLY A 269 -12.29 -5.54 -26.30
CA GLY A 269 -12.04 -5.41 -24.87
C GLY A 269 -12.06 -3.95 -24.40
N TYR A 270 -11.67 -3.75 -23.15
CA TYR A 270 -11.65 -2.45 -22.50
C TYR A 270 -10.29 -2.18 -21.85
N GLN A 271 -10.01 -0.94 -21.52
CA GLN A 271 -8.82 -0.55 -20.75
C GLN A 271 -9.18 0.53 -19.74
N LEU A 272 -8.35 0.71 -18.71
CA LEU A 272 -8.46 1.87 -17.85
C LEU A 272 -8.17 3.12 -18.67
N LYS A 273 -9.01 4.15 -18.55
CA LYS A 273 -8.79 5.44 -19.22
C LYS A 273 -7.42 6.01 -18.83
N ALA A 274 -6.71 6.57 -19.80
CA ALA A 274 -5.40 7.19 -19.58
C ALA A 274 -5.42 8.34 -18.56
N SER A 275 -6.58 8.98 -18.38
CA SER A 275 -6.79 10.02 -17.37
C SER A 275 -6.91 9.49 -15.94
N ARG A 276 -7.07 8.18 -15.73
CA ARG A 276 -7.30 7.59 -14.41
C ARG A 276 -6.00 7.01 -13.85
N ALA A 277 -5.72 7.31 -12.59
CA ALA A 277 -4.61 6.71 -11.85
C ALA A 277 -5.14 5.94 -10.63
N VAL A 278 -4.60 4.73 -10.42
CA VAL A 278 -5.03 3.84 -9.33
C VAL A 278 -4.01 3.87 -8.21
N HIS A 279 -4.44 4.26 -7.02
CA HIS A 279 -3.59 4.41 -5.85
C HIS A 279 -4.01 3.41 -4.76
N LEU A 280 -3.06 2.63 -4.26
CA LEU A 280 -3.26 1.77 -3.09
C LEU A 280 -2.69 2.47 -1.86
N TYR A 281 -3.55 2.72 -0.87
CA TYR A 281 -3.14 3.13 0.46
C TYR A 281 -3.09 1.92 1.39
N VAL A 282 -2.04 1.81 2.20
CA VAL A 282 -1.95 0.87 3.33
C VAL A 282 -1.42 1.62 4.55
N SER A 283 -2.05 1.46 5.71
CA SER A 283 -1.67 2.21 6.92
C SER A 283 -0.27 1.88 7.44
N THR A 284 0.36 0.82 6.93
CA THR A 284 1.69 0.36 7.28
C THR A 284 2.30 -0.44 6.12
N ALA A 285 3.62 -0.60 6.08
CA ALA A 285 4.29 -1.41 5.07
C ALA A 285 3.71 -2.84 4.97
N PRO A 286 3.49 -3.39 3.77
CA PRO A 286 2.90 -4.71 3.58
C PRO A 286 3.72 -5.79 4.29
N CYS A 287 3.07 -6.85 4.79
CA CYS A 287 3.82 -7.95 5.41
C CYS A 287 4.71 -8.65 4.37
N GLY A 288 5.82 -9.24 4.83
CA GLY A 288 6.83 -9.81 3.95
C GLY A 288 8.08 -8.92 3.89
N ASP A 289 8.79 -8.95 2.76
CA ASP A 289 10.08 -8.29 2.60
C ASP A 289 10.05 -6.77 2.85
N GLY A 290 8.94 -6.10 2.52
CA GLY A 290 8.76 -4.66 2.74
C GLY A 290 8.81 -4.25 4.22
N ARG A 291 8.77 -5.21 5.16
CA ARG A 291 8.88 -4.99 6.61
C ARG A 291 10.12 -5.64 7.24
N ILE A 292 11.02 -6.22 6.45
CA ILE A 292 12.24 -6.88 6.97
C ILE A 292 13.37 -5.85 7.09
N PHE A 293 13.25 -4.96 8.08
CA PHE A 293 14.27 -3.98 8.43
C PHE A 293 14.09 -3.47 9.87
N SER A 294 15.12 -2.86 10.42
CA SER A 294 15.00 -2.16 11.70
C SER A 294 14.55 -0.72 11.44
N PRO A 295 13.45 -0.22 12.04
CA PRO A 295 13.02 1.17 11.87
C PRO A 295 14.04 2.22 12.32
N HIS A 296 15.07 1.81 13.06
CA HIS A 296 16.16 2.66 13.56
C HIS A 296 17.46 2.50 12.74
N GLU A 297 17.43 1.74 11.65
CA GLU A 297 18.55 1.61 10.71
C GLU A 297 18.75 2.96 9.98
N HIS A 298 19.99 3.43 9.90
CA HIS A 298 20.29 4.72 9.26
C HIS A 298 20.29 4.58 7.73
N HIS A 299 19.88 5.63 7.02
CA HIS A 299 19.76 5.66 5.55
C HIS A 299 21.11 5.64 4.78
N HIS A 300 22.22 5.25 5.41
CA HIS A 300 23.54 5.31 4.76
C HIS A 300 23.82 4.09 3.89
N ALA A 301 24.52 4.33 2.79
CA ALA A 301 25.04 3.35 1.81
C ALA A 301 26.13 2.42 2.38
N GLU A 302 26.14 2.21 3.70
CA GLU A 302 26.98 1.19 4.32
C GLU A 302 26.41 -0.19 4.00
N PRO A 303 27.25 -1.24 3.87
CA PRO A 303 26.77 -2.59 3.68
C PRO A 303 25.84 -2.94 4.84
N ASP A 304 24.63 -3.37 4.52
CA ASP A 304 23.61 -3.80 5.45
C ASP A 304 24.19 -4.81 6.46
N LYS A 305 24.45 -4.35 7.68
CA LYS A 305 25.03 -5.19 8.76
C LYS A 305 23.96 -6.01 9.47
N HIS A 306 22.69 -5.96 9.03
CA HIS A 306 21.61 -6.64 9.72
C HIS A 306 21.83 -8.17 9.69
N PRO A 307 21.66 -8.88 10.83
CA PRO A 307 21.87 -10.34 10.90
C PRO A 307 21.07 -11.12 9.86
N ASN A 308 19.87 -10.62 9.54
CA ASN A 308 18.97 -11.20 8.54
C ASN A 308 19.12 -10.62 7.12
N ARG A 309 20.21 -9.92 6.79
CA ARG A 309 20.41 -9.33 5.44
C ARG A 309 20.26 -10.36 4.31
N LEU A 310 20.75 -11.58 4.54
CA LEU A 310 20.69 -12.69 3.58
C LEU A 310 19.26 -13.20 3.34
N ALA A 311 18.33 -12.90 4.26
CA ALA A 311 16.93 -13.25 4.16
C ALA A 311 16.06 -12.14 3.53
N ARG A 312 16.66 -10.99 3.19
CA ARG A 312 15.99 -9.90 2.46
C ARG A 312 15.87 -10.29 0.98
N GLY A 313 14.80 -9.82 0.32
CA GLY A 313 14.48 -10.14 -1.08
C GLY A 313 14.00 -11.58 -1.33
N GLN A 314 13.87 -12.41 -0.29
CA GLN A 314 13.32 -13.77 -0.42
C GLN A 314 11.80 -13.76 -0.36
N LEU A 315 11.16 -14.65 -1.11
CA LEU A 315 9.72 -14.91 -1.01
C LEU A 315 9.36 -15.41 0.39
N ARG A 316 8.18 -15.00 0.88
CA ARG A 316 7.74 -15.30 2.24
C ARG A 316 6.29 -15.77 2.28
N THR A 317 5.99 -16.65 3.22
CA THR A 317 4.62 -17.13 3.49
C THR A 317 4.15 -16.66 4.84
N LYS A 318 2.87 -16.31 4.92
CA LYS A 318 2.16 -15.93 6.15
C LYS A 318 2.08 -17.12 7.09
N ILE A 319 2.23 -16.85 8.38
CA ILE A 319 2.09 -17.88 9.41
C ILE A 319 0.59 -18.02 9.72
N GLU A 320 0.08 -19.24 9.67
CA GLU A 320 -1.30 -19.53 10.10
C GLU A 320 -1.49 -19.11 11.57
N SER A 321 -2.64 -18.54 11.89
CA SER A 321 -2.94 -17.99 13.24
C SER A 321 -2.00 -16.88 13.72
N GLY A 322 -1.13 -16.36 12.86
CA GLY A 322 -0.22 -15.24 13.14
C GLY A 322 -0.36 -14.11 12.12
N GLU A 323 0.31 -12.99 12.39
CA GLU A 323 0.34 -11.82 11.50
C GLU A 323 1.71 -11.64 10.81
N GLY A 324 2.66 -12.51 11.15
CA GLY A 324 4.03 -12.52 10.65
C GLY A 324 4.21 -13.33 9.36
N THR A 325 5.44 -13.36 8.87
CA THR A 325 5.81 -14.16 7.69
C THR A 325 7.14 -14.86 7.91
N ILE A 326 7.32 -16.03 7.29
CA ILE A 326 8.60 -16.75 7.26
C ILE A 326 9.11 -16.91 5.82
N PRO A 327 10.43 -16.93 5.59
CA PRO A 327 10.98 -17.20 4.27
C PRO A 327 10.55 -18.58 3.75
N VAL A 328 10.40 -18.69 2.44
CA VAL A 328 10.25 -19.97 1.73
C VAL A 328 11.65 -20.60 1.62
N LYS A 329 12.11 -21.35 2.63
CA LYS A 329 13.43 -22.03 2.61
C LYS A 329 13.48 -23.07 1.50
N ASN A 330 14.64 -23.27 0.84
CA ASN A 330 14.96 -24.31 -0.18
C ASN A 330 14.16 -25.62 0.00
N CYS A 331 13.00 -25.67 -0.61
CA CYS A 331 11.95 -26.61 -0.28
C CYS A 331 11.77 -27.55 -1.47
N ASN A 332 12.27 -28.76 -1.33
CA ASN A 332 12.06 -29.83 -2.31
C ASN A 332 10.60 -30.37 -2.27
N ASN A 333 9.76 -29.93 -1.31
CA ASN A 333 8.36 -30.34 -1.13
C ASN A 333 7.44 -29.11 -0.86
N VAL A 334 7.11 -28.31 -1.88
CA VAL A 334 6.31 -27.05 -1.76
C VAL A 334 4.86 -27.20 -2.17
N MET A 335 4.53 -28.28 -2.87
CA MET A 335 3.16 -28.48 -3.31
C MET A 335 2.30 -28.78 -2.10
N GLN A 336 1.45 -27.83 -1.75
CA GLN A 336 0.39 -28.05 -0.79
C GLN A 336 -0.64 -28.96 -1.44
N THR A 337 -1.00 -30.04 -0.77
CA THR A 337 -2.14 -30.86 -1.16
C THR A 337 -3.34 -30.49 -0.30
N TRP A 338 -4.55 -30.63 -0.85
CA TRP A 338 -5.77 -30.28 -0.14
C TRP A 338 -5.95 -31.17 1.11
N ASP A 339 -5.77 -32.46 0.95
CA ASP A 339 -5.83 -33.45 2.04
C ASP A 339 -4.75 -33.22 3.10
N GLY A 340 -3.53 -32.88 2.70
CA GLY A 340 -2.45 -32.53 3.61
C GLY A 340 -2.83 -31.35 4.51
N VAL A 341 -3.32 -30.26 3.92
CA VAL A 341 -3.75 -29.07 4.69
C VAL A 341 -4.94 -29.41 5.60
N MET A 342 -5.90 -30.22 5.13
CA MET A 342 -7.02 -30.68 5.96
C MET A 342 -6.58 -31.57 7.13
N GLN A 343 -5.47 -32.30 6.97
CA GLN A 343 -4.88 -33.14 8.02
C GLN A 343 -3.93 -32.35 8.96
N GLY A 344 -3.83 -31.04 8.79
CA GLY A 344 -3.04 -30.17 9.66
C GLY A 344 -1.67 -29.77 9.09
N GLU A 345 -1.37 -30.06 7.83
CA GLU A 345 -0.24 -29.42 7.17
C GLU A 345 -0.46 -27.90 7.08
N ARG A 346 0.63 -27.16 7.22
CA ARG A 346 0.55 -25.70 7.28
C ARG A 346 0.04 -25.11 5.96
N LEU A 347 -1.03 -24.31 6.05
CA LEU A 347 -1.49 -23.51 4.94
C LEU A 347 -0.50 -22.37 4.62
N LEU A 348 0.04 -22.38 3.40
CA LEU A 348 0.98 -21.40 2.87
C LEU A 348 0.25 -20.38 2.00
N THR A 349 0.07 -19.18 2.55
CA THR A 349 -0.36 -18.00 1.80
C THR A 349 0.81 -17.05 1.60
N MET A 350 1.08 -16.61 0.38
CA MET A 350 2.17 -15.67 0.09
C MET A 350 2.01 -14.33 0.82
N SER A 351 3.14 -13.68 1.13
CA SER A 351 3.15 -12.38 1.81
C SER A 351 2.54 -11.27 0.95
N CYS A 352 2.13 -10.18 1.59
CA CYS A 352 1.54 -9.04 0.88
C CYS A 352 2.57 -8.32 0.00
N SER A 353 3.85 -8.27 0.41
CA SER A 353 4.92 -7.70 -0.41
C SER A 353 5.07 -8.47 -1.72
N ASP A 354 5.16 -9.80 -1.64
CA ASP A 354 5.27 -10.67 -2.82
C ASP A 354 4.02 -10.58 -3.72
N LYS A 355 2.84 -10.44 -3.11
CA LYS A 355 1.59 -10.22 -3.86
C LYS A 355 1.62 -8.87 -4.58
N VAL A 356 2.01 -7.79 -3.92
CA VAL A 356 2.11 -6.47 -4.55
C VAL A 356 3.13 -6.51 -5.70
N ALA A 357 4.30 -7.14 -5.52
CA ALA A 357 5.27 -7.35 -6.59
C ALA A 357 4.65 -8.07 -7.80
N ARG A 358 3.87 -9.15 -7.55
CA ARG A 358 3.11 -9.83 -8.61
C ARG A 358 2.11 -8.90 -9.29
N TRP A 359 1.48 -7.99 -8.57
CA TRP A 359 0.49 -7.06 -9.13
C TRP A 359 1.15 -6.00 -10.02
N CYS A 360 2.40 -5.61 -9.71
CA CYS A 360 3.20 -4.74 -10.57
C CYS A 360 3.54 -5.38 -11.93
N VAL A 361 3.60 -6.71 -12.01
CA VAL A 361 3.87 -7.44 -13.25
C VAL A 361 2.59 -7.86 -13.98
N CYS A 362 1.69 -8.57 -13.29
CA CYS A 362 0.50 -9.16 -13.89
C CYS A 362 -0.73 -8.23 -13.90
N GLY A 363 -0.68 -7.11 -13.18
CA GLY A 363 -1.81 -6.22 -12.95
C GLY A 363 -2.75 -6.65 -11.81
N LEU A 364 -3.63 -5.73 -11.44
CA LEU A 364 -4.61 -5.82 -10.34
C LEU A 364 -5.87 -6.60 -10.72
N GLN A 365 -6.18 -6.70 -12.01
CA GLN A 365 -7.42 -7.27 -12.53
C GLN A 365 -7.50 -8.80 -12.31
N GLY A 366 -6.37 -9.50 -12.37
CA GLY A 366 -6.34 -10.97 -12.28
C GLY A 366 -6.87 -11.67 -13.54
N ALA A 367 -6.79 -13.00 -13.55
CA ALA A 367 -6.92 -13.79 -14.78
C ALA A 367 -8.30 -13.70 -15.46
N LEU A 368 -9.39 -13.66 -14.68
CA LEU A 368 -10.74 -13.61 -15.24
C LEU A 368 -11.02 -12.26 -15.91
N LEU A 369 -10.76 -11.16 -15.21
CA LEU A 369 -10.94 -9.81 -15.78
C LEU A 369 -9.98 -9.56 -16.95
N SER A 370 -8.77 -10.13 -16.95
CA SER A 370 -7.84 -9.96 -18.09
C SER A 370 -8.34 -10.55 -19.40
N ARG A 371 -9.45 -11.31 -19.39
CA ARG A 371 -10.13 -11.73 -20.61
C ARG A 371 -10.92 -10.61 -21.29
N LEU A 372 -11.32 -9.60 -20.51
CA LEU A 372 -12.18 -8.50 -20.93
C LEU A 372 -11.43 -7.17 -20.95
N ILE A 373 -10.46 -6.99 -20.05
CA ILE A 373 -9.74 -5.72 -19.89
C ILE A 373 -8.23 -5.87 -20.02
N ARG A 374 -7.58 -4.83 -20.54
CA ARG A 374 -6.11 -4.67 -20.52
C ARG A 374 -5.60 -4.60 -19.06
N PRO A 375 -4.33 -4.95 -18.81
CA PRO A 375 -3.77 -4.92 -17.46
C PRO A 375 -3.94 -3.57 -16.77
N VAL A 376 -4.39 -3.59 -15.50
CA VAL A 376 -4.55 -2.40 -14.66
C VAL A 376 -3.45 -2.41 -13.61
N TYR A 377 -2.60 -1.38 -13.60
CA TYR A 377 -1.46 -1.29 -12.69
C TYR A 377 -1.70 -0.25 -11.58
N LEU A 378 -0.97 -0.41 -10.48
CA LEU A 378 -0.88 0.64 -9.47
C LEU A 378 -0.04 1.78 -10.02
N THR A 379 -0.57 3.00 -9.94
CA THR A 379 0.19 4.22 -10.17
C THR A 379 1.03 4.56 -8.93
N SER A 380 0.50 4.29 -7.73
CA SER A 380 1.25 4.51 -6.48
C SER A 380 0.86 3.56 -5.36
N LEU A 381 1.83 3.24 -4.50
CA LEU A 381 1.62 2.60 -3.20
C LEU A 381 1.95 3.61 -2.09
N VAL A 382 0.92 4.07 -1.38
CA VAL A 382 1.02 5.05 -0.29
C VAL A 382 1.02 4.31 1.05
N LEU A 383 2.04 4.55 1.88
CA LEU A 383 2.18 3.89 3.18
C LEU A 383 2.01 4.90 4.33
N GLY A 384 1.09 4.61 5.25
CA GLY A 384 0.84 5.46 6.43
C GLY A 384 1.91 5.35 7.53
N SER A 385 2.73 4.30 7.51
CA SER A 385 3.82 4.08 8.47
C SER A 385 4.80 3.02 7.96
N LEU A 386 5.99 2.94 8.60
CA LEU A 386 7.05 1.98 8.26
C LEU A 386 7.50 2.04 6.79
N LEU A 387 7.41 3.22 6.16
CA LEU A 387 8.00 3.44 4.84
C LEU A 387 9.51 3.55 5.00
N HIS A 388 10.24 2.58 4.45
CA HIS A 388 11.66 2.70 4.19
C HIS A 388 11.91 2.52 2.69
N PRO A 389 12.25 3.58 1.94
CA PRO A 389 12.28 3.55 0.47
C PRO A 389 13.09 2.38 -0.10
N HIS A 390 14.33 2.20 0.36
CA HIS A 390 15.20 1.12 -0.12
C HIS A 390 14.58 -0.29 0.04
N HIS A 391 13.91 -0.55 1.16
CA HIS A 391 13.30 -1.86 1.42
C HIS A 391 12.01 -2.04 0.64
N MET A 392 11.22 -0.97 0.53
CA MET A 392 10.01 -1.02 -0.26
C MET A 392 10.31 -1.22 -1.74
N TYR A 393 11.29 -0.50 -2.28
CA TYR A 393 11.71 -0.67 -3.67
C TYR A 393 12.16 -2.09 -3.93
N ARG A 394 13.09 -2.64 -3.14
CA ARG A 394 13.49 -4.06 -3.25
C ARG A 394 12.31 -5.02 -3.18
N SER A 395 11.35 -4.77 -2.30
CA SER A 395 10.24 -5.71 -2.06
C SER A 395 9.15 -5.71 -3.13
N VAL A 396 9.01 -4.62 -3.90
CA VAL A 396 7.90 -4.42 -4.85
C VAL A 396 8.39 -4.30 -6.29
N LEU A 397 9.52 -3.62 -6.50
CA LEU A 397 10.22 -3.59 -7.76
C LEU A 397 11.30 -4.65 -7.67
N LEU A 398 11.15 -5.72 -8.46
CA LEU A 398 12.25 -6.63 -8.72
C LEU A 398 13.35 -5.80 -9.37
N LEU A 399 14.29 -5.30 -8.56
CA LEU A 399 15.50 -4.66 -9.05
C LEU A 399 16.25 -5.75 -9.82
N ASN A 400 16.28 -5.59 -11.15
CA ASN A 400 17.20 -6.30 -12.02
C ASN A 400 18.65 -6.01 -11.61
#